data_AF-A0A9D1XBN6-F1
#
_entry.id   AF-A0A9D1XBN6-F1
#
_cell.length_a   1.000
_cell.length_b   1.000
_cell.length_c   1.000
_cell.angle_alpha   90.00
_cell.angle_beta   90.00
_cell.angle_gamma   90.00
#
_symmetry.space_group_name_H-M   'P 1'
#
loop_
_entity.id
_entity.type
_entity.pdbx_description
1 polymer ?
#
loop_
_entity_poly.entity_id
_entity_poly.type
_entity_poly.pdbx_seq_one_letter_code
_entity_poly.pdbx_strand_id
1 'polypeptide(L)'
;MISQSALDDLGEEGFVKMLRFIDWLWYSDEGLMLTQWGVEGETYTLDDEGNVVLNSDIYYNGINPGASKQLNVDYGFGGGVFAYGGSEWLRFSKFTDAEKDWNQRVLENTEPQKLDPPIMADEMQKEEMNLIQVPLMDYVNQSALQFITGDLDIENDWDNYVSQCEAKGSQDYIDQANEIFEDTKDVLGME
;
A
#
# COMPACT_ATOMS: atom_id res chain seq x y z
N MET A 1 -16.96 -13.71 -11.92
CA MET A 1 -16.48 -12.91 -10.77
C MET A 1 -16.68 -13.70 -9.49
N ILE A 2 -15.72 -13.63 -8.56
CA ILE A 2 -15.75 -14.38 -7.28
C ILE A 2 -17.03 -14.08 -6.48
N SER A 3 -17.55 -12.85 -6.57
CA SER A 3 -18.77 -12.40 -5.90
C SER A 3 -20.04 -13.12 -6.37
N GLN A 4 -20.19 -13.39 -7.68
CA GLN A 4 -21.36 -14.08 -8.20
C GLN A 4 -21.40 -15.54 -7.74
N SER A 5 -20.25 -16.24 -7.78
CA SER A 5 -20.16 -17.62 -7.27
C SER A 5 -20.54 -17.69 -5.80
N ALA A 6 -20.04 -16.76 -4.97
CA ALA A 6 -20.37 -16.71 -3.56
C ALA A 6 -21.86 -16.46 -3.31
N LEU A 7 -22.51 -15.61 -4.13
CA LEU A 7 -23.96 -15.39 -4.04
C LEU A 7 -24.74 -16.66 -4.42
N ASP A 8 -24.33 -17.34 -5.49
CA ASP A 8 -24.97 -18.56 -5.96
C ASP A 8 -24.83 -19.71 -4.93
N ASP A 9 -23.67 -19.84 -4.29
CA ASP A 9 -23.36 -20.91 -3.33
C ASP A 9 -23.98 -20.67 -1.93
N LEU A 10 -23.94 -19.43 -1.44
CA LEU A 10 -24.36 -19.07 -0.08
C LEU A 10 -25.83 -18.63 0.00
N GLY A 11 -26.44 -18.29 -1.14
CA GLY A 11 -27.69 -17.55 -1.20
C GLY A 11 -27.56 -16.12 -0.67
N GLU A 12 -28.60 -15.30 -0.85
CA GLU A 12 -28.58 -13.88 -0.49
C GLU A 12 -28.25 -13.64 1.00
N GLU A 13 -28.87 -14.40 1.91
CA GLU A 13 -28.63 -14.23 3.35
C GLU A 13 -27.18 -14.55 3.74
N GLY A 14 -26.63 -15.65 3.22
CA GLY A 14 -25.25 -16.05 3.48
C GLY A 14 -24.25 -15.08 2.86
N PHE A 15 -24.54 -14.58 1.66
CA PHE A 15 -23.75 -13.54 1.01
C PHE A 15 -23.73 -12.24 1.80
N VAL A 16 -24.88 -11.76 2.28
CA VAL A 16 -24.96 -10.56 3.14
C VAL A 16 -24.20 -10.77 4.46
N LYS A 17 -24.29 -11.96 5.07
CA LYS A 17 -23.51 -12.29 6.28
C LYS A 17 -22.01 -12.25 6.02
N MET A 18 -21.54 -12.80 4.91
CA MET A 18 -20.14 -12.75 4.50
C MET A 18 -19.67 -11.30 4.32
N LEU A 19 -20.46 -10.45 3.63
CA LEU A 19 -20.13 -9.04 3.45
C LEU A 19 -20.03 -8.29 4.78
N ARG A 20 -20.96 -8.53 5.72
CA ARG A 20 -20.89 -7.94 7.07
C ARG A 20 -19.67 -8.39 7.86
N PHE A 21 -19.26 -9.64 7.71
CA PHE A 21 -18.03 -10.14 8.34
C PHE A 21 -16.78 -9.46 7.75
N ILE A 22 -16.70 -9.32 6.42
CA ILE A 22 -15.61 -8.62 5.74
C ILE A 22 -15.57 -7.15 6.18
N ASP A 23 -16.74 -6.49 6.22
CA ASP A 23 -16.87 -5.10 6.67
C ASP A 23 -16.35 -4.93 8.10
N TRP A 24 -16.80 -5.77 9.02
CA TRP A 24 -16.30 -5.77 10.40
C TRP A 24 -14.79 -6.06 10.47
N LEU A 25 -14.29 -7.08 9.76
CA LEU A 25 -12.89 -7.50 9.85
C LEU A 25 -11.91 -6.41 9.38
N TRP A 26 -12.27 -5.67 8.32
CA TRP A 26 -11.38 -4.71 7.67
C TRP A 26 -11.63 -3.26 8.03
N TYR A 27 -12.86 -2.91 8.45
CA TYR A 27 -13.26 -1.50 8.61
C TYR A 27 -13.77 -1.16 10.01
N SER A 28 -13.93 -2.15 10.90
CA SER A 28 -14.24 -1.85 12.31
C SER A 28 -12.97 -1.76 13.16
N ASP A 29 -13.01 -0.90 14.19
CA ASP A 29 -11.92 -0.80 15.17
C ASP A 29 -11.67 -2.13 15.87
N GLU A 30 -12.72 -2.90 16.17
CA GLU A 30 -12.63 -4.21 16.83
C GLU A 30 -11.91 -5.24 15.94
N GLY A 31 -12.30 -5.36 14.67
CA GLY A 31 -11.66 -6.28 13.72
C GLY A 31 -10.19 -5.92 13.46
N LEU A 32 -9.89 -4.63 13.38
CA LEU A 32 -8.52 -4.15 13.22
C LEU A 32 -7.67 -4.39 14.47
N MET A 33 -8.21 -4.17 15.67
CA MET A 33 -7.54 -4.51 16.94
C MET A 33 -7.29 -6.01 17.05
N LEU A 34 -8.29 -6.84 16.72
CA LEU A 34 -8.15 -8.29 16.74
C LEU A 34 -7.05 -8.75 15.78
N THR A 35 -7.09 -8.33 14.52
CA THR A 35 -6.13 -8.79 13.51
C THR A 35 -4.71 -8.30 13.78
N GLN A 36 -4.56 -7.12 14.40
CA GLN A 36 -3.25 -6.55 14.73
C GLN A 36 -2.66 -7.09 16.04
N TRP A 37 -3.46 -7.12 17.12
CA TRP A 37 -2.97 -7.37 18.47
C TRP A 37 -3.47 -8.67 19.09
N GLY A 38 -4.49 -9.29 18.50
CA GLY A 38 -5.09 -10.52 19.01
C GLY A 38 -6.17 -10.25 20.06
N VAL A 39 -6.17 -11.06 21.11
CA VAL A 39 -7.22 -11.08 22.12
C VAL A 39 -6.72 -10.40 23.39
N GLU A 40 -7.46 -9.40 23.87
CA GLU A 40 -7.15 -8.72 25.13
C GLU A 40 -7.20 -9.72 26.31
N GLY A 41 -6.20 -9.67 27.18
CA GLY A 41 -5.95 -10.62 28.27
C GLY A 41 -5.13 -11.85 27.86
N GLU A 42 -5.03 -12.19 26.58
CA GLU A 42 -4.22 -13.31 26.09
C GLU A 42 -2.91 -12.86 25.46
N THR A 43 -2.96 -11.86 24.57
CA THR A 43 -1.80 -11.36 23.84
C THR A 43 -1.39 -9.96 24.29
N TYR A 44 -2.35 -9.11 24.68
CA TYR A 44 -2.11 -7.76 25.17
C TYR A 44 -3.11 -7.34 26.23
N THR A 45 -2.88 -6.21 26.89
CA THR A 45 -3.85 -5.48 27.73
C THR A 45 -3.86 -4.00 27.34
N LEU A 46 -4.90 -3.27 27.73
CA LEU A 46 -4.89 -1.80 27.66
C LEU A 46 -4.40 -1.20 28.99
N ASP A 47 -3.59 -0.14 28.92
CA ASP A 47 -3.27 0.68 30.08
C ASP A 47 -4.40 1.69 30.40
N ASP A 48 -4.21 2.47 31.47
CA ASP A 48 -5.20 3.47 31.93
C ASP A 48 -5.47 4.59 30.90
N GLU A 49 -4.56 4.77 29.93
CA GLU A 49 -4.66 5.75 28.85
C GLU A 49 -5.24 5.13 27.57
N GLY A 50 -5.49 3.81 27.56
CA GLY A 50 -6.01 3.06 26.43
C GLY A 50 -4.94 2.63 25.42
N ASN A 51 -3.66 2.70 25.75
CA ASN A 51 -2.59 2.19 24.89
C ASN A 51 -2.45 0.68 25.03
N VAL A 52 -2.03 0.04 23.94
CA VAL A 52 -1.76 -1.40 23.89
C VAL A 52 -0.45 -1.71 24.60
N VAL A 53 -0.53 -2.58 25.60
CA VAL A 53 0.60 -3.18 26.29
C VAL A 53 0.68 -4.66 25.91
N LEU A 54 1.63 -4.99 25.04
CA LEU A 54 1.88 -6.37 24.64
C LEU A 54 2.42 -7.17 25.83
N ASN A 55 1.90 -8.38 26.06
CA ASN A 55 2.35 -9.24 27.15
C ASN A 55 3.87 -9.47 27.06
N SER A 56 4.57 -9.32 28.20
CA SER A 56 6.05 -9.26 28.25
C SER A 56 6.78 -10.51 27.73
N ASP A 57 6.09 -11.66 27.68
CA ASP A 57 6.61 -12.93 27.13
C ASP A 57 6.38 -13.08 25.62
N ILE A 58 5.76 -12.08 24.98
CA ILE A 58 5.47 -12.03 23.54
C ILE A 58 6.25 -10.88 22.89
N TYR A 59 7.00 -11.22 21.85
CA TYR A 59 7.70 -10.29 20.97
C TYR A 59 6.83 -9.89 19.78
N TYR A 60 6.89 -8.62 19.38
CA TYR A 60 6.40 -8.17 18.08
C TYR A 60 7.07 -6.84 17.67
N ASN A 61 7.57 -6.76 16.44
CA ASN A 61 8.06 -5.51 15.84
C ASN A 61 8.98 -4.65 16.75
N GLY A 62 9.97 -5.28 17.41
CA GLY A 62 10.89 -4.59 18.32
C GLY A 62 10.40 -4.41 19.76
N ILE A 63 9.12 -4.66 20.04
CA ILE A 63 8.55 -4.69 21.39
C ILE A 63 8.96 -6.00 22.08
N ASN A 64 9.39 -5.92 23.34
CA ASN A 64 9.86 -7.05 24.16
C ASN A 64 10.98 -7.88 23.49
N PRO A 65 12.12 -7.27 23.14
CA PRO A 65 13.21 -8.00 22.49
C PRO A 65 13.72 -9.16 23.37
N GLY A 66 13.78 -10.36 22.81
CA GLY A 66 14.21 -11.57 23.52
C GLY A 66 13.09 -12.33 24.25
N ALA A 67 11.83 -11.90 24.12
CA ALA A 67 10.68 -12.65 24.60
C ALA A 67 10.57 -14.04 23.97
N SER A 68 9.97 -14.99 24.70
CA SER A 68 9.96 -16.42 24.35
C SER A 68 8.95 -16.79 23.27
N LYS A 69 7.94 -15.96 23.04
CA LYS A 69 6.89 -16.15 22.02
C LYS A 69 6.90 -14.99 21.04
N GLN A 70 6.27 -15.16 19.88
CA GLN A 70 6.07 -14.11 18.88
C GLN A 70 4.59 -14.02 18.49
N LEU A 71 4.06 -12.80 18.44
CA LEU A 71 2.62 -12.55 18.19
C LEU A 71 2.15 -13.17 16.86
N ASN A 72 2.94 -13.00 15.81
CA ASN A 72 2.61 -13.47 14.47
C ASN A 72 2.85 -14.97 14.25
N VAL A 73 3.81 -15.57 14.95
CA VAL A 73 4.15 -16.99 14.78
C VAL A 73 3.29 -17.87 15.68
N ASP A 74 3.22 -17.55 16.97
CA ASP A 74 2.56 -18.41 17.96
C ASP A 74 1.05 -18.17 18.04
N TYR A 75 0.58 -16.98 17.64
CA TYR A 75 -0.83 -16.60 17.73
C TYR A 75 -1.47 -16.24 16.39
N GLY A 76 -0.68 -16.01 15.33
CA GLY A 76 -1.18 -15.69 13.99
C GLY A 76 -1.70 -14.26 13.80
N PHE A 77 -1.45 -13.35 14.75
CA PHE A 77 -1.88 -11.95 14.70
C PHE A 77 -0.75 -11.00 14.27
N GLY A 78 -1.07 -9.77 13.89
CA GLY A 78 -0.08 -8.78 13.45
C GLY A 78 0.64 -9.18 12.15
N GLY A 79 0.04 -10.08 11.38
CA GLY A 79 0.54 -10.52 10.08
C GLY A 79 0.00 -9.69 8.92
N GLY A 80 0.76 -9.60 7.84
CA GLY A 80 0.40 -8.88 6.61
C GLY A 80 -0.72 -9.54 5.79
N VAL A 81 -1.57 -10.41 6.35
CA VAL A 81 -2.75 -10.91 5.61
C VAL A 81 -3.98 -10.09 5.97
N PHE A 82 -4.10 -9.68 7.23
CA PHE A 82 -5.27 -8.98 7.75
C PHE A 82 -4.93 -7.64 8.44
N ALA A 83 -3.68 -7.42 8.86
CA ALA A 83 -3.26 -6.22 9.58
C ALA A 83 -2.58 -5.18 8.67
N TYR A 84 -3.26 -4.71 7.61
CA TYR A 84 -2.69 -3.80 6.59
C TYR A 84 -3.21 -2.35 6.66
N GLY A 85 -4.10 -2.03 7.60
CA GLY A 85 -4.73 -0.71 7.68
C GLY A 85 -5.10 -0.31 9.10
N GLY A 86 -5.99 0.67 9.19
CA GLY A 86 -6.54 1.19 10.45
C GLY A 86 -6.16 2.64 10.72
N SER A 87 -6.62 3.13 11.87
CA SER A 87 -6.38 4.50 12.32
C SER A 87 -4.89 4.78 12.54
N GLU A 88 -4.52 6.07 12.53
CA GLU A 88 -3.16 6.52 12.85
C GLU A 88 -2.70 6.00 14.22
N TRP A 89 -3.60 6.03 15.20
CA TRP A 89 -3.38 5.41 16.51
C TRP A 89 -2.96 3.95 16.36
N LEU A 90 -3.76 3.10 15.70
CA LEU A 90 -3.44 1.67 15.59
C LEU A 90 -2.12 1.45 14.84
N ARG A 91 -1.83 2.27 13.84
CA ARG A 91 -0.54 2.25 13.15
C ARG A 91 0.62 2.54 14.11
N PHE A 92 0.52 3.57 14.95
CA PHE A 92 1.57 3.92 15.91
C PHE A 92 1.62 3.01 17.13
N SER A 93 0.55 2.31 17.46
CA SER A 93 0.52 1.36 18.57
C SER A 93 1.62 0.29 18.47
N LYS A 94 2.01 -0.08 17.24
CA LYS A 94 3.00 -1.13 16.95
C LYS A 94 4.41 -0.60 16.72
N PHE A 95 4.62 0.69 16.93
CA PHE A 95 5.91 1.34 16.78
C PHE A 95 6.59 1.48 18.14
N THR A 96 7.90 1.33 18.14
CA THR A 96 8.75 1.76 19.24
C THR A 96 8.66 3.28 19.43
N ASP A 97 9.02 3.77 20.61
CA ASP A 97 9.01 5.22 20.88
C ASP A 97 9.93 6.01 19.94
N ALA A 98 11.05 5.41 19.54
CA ALA A 98 11.97 6.01 18.57
C ALA A 98 11.33 6.16 17.17
N GLU A 99 10.54 5.18 16.74
CA GLU A 99 9.81 5.25 15.46
C GLU A 99 8.68 6.29 15.52
N LYS A 100 7.97 6.37 16.66
CA LYS A 100 6.93 7.40 16.87
C LYS A 100 7.54 8.82 16.80
N ASP A 101 8.63 9.07 17.53
CA ASP A 101 9.36 10.35 17.48
C ASP A 101 9.81 10.70 16.05
N TRP A 102 10.39 9.74 15.34
CA TRP A 102 10.85 9.97 13.99
C TRP A 102 9.70 10.32 13.04
N ASN A 103 8.58 9.58 13.09
CA ASN A 103 7.41 9.87 12.25
C ASN A 103 6.83 11.25 12.58
N GLN A 104 6.72 11.59 13.86
CA GLN A 104 6.22 12.90 14.30
C GLN A 104 7.11 14.03 13.76
N ARG A 105 8.44 13.92 13.88
CA ARG A 105 9.36 14.93 13.34
C ARG A 105 9.26 15.06 11.83
N VAL A 106 9.09 13.96 11.09
CA VAL A 106 8.90 14.02 9.64
C VAL A 106 7.61 14.77 9.31
N LEU A 107 6.49 14.43 9.96
CA LEU A 107 5.19 15.06 9.70
C LEU A 107 5.16 16.54 10.09
N GLU A 108 5.88 16.94 11.14
CA GLU A 108 5.98 18.34 11.57
C GLU A 108 6.85 19.20 10.64
N ASN A 109 7.78 18.58 9.91
CA ASN A 109 8.79 19.29 9.10
C ASN A 109 8.65 19.06 7.60
N THR A 110 7.69 18.25 7.16
CA THR A 110 7.46 17.96 5.74
C THR A 110 5.97 17.97 5.42
N GLU A 111 5.64 18.35 4.19
CA GLU A 111 4.28 18.21 3.69
C GLU A 111 4.14 16.85 2.98
N PRO A 112 3.14 16.03 3.33
CA PRO A 112 2.84 14.82 2.58
C PRO A 112 2.64 15.15 1.11
N GLN A 113 3.33 14.41 0.22
CA GLN A 113 3.11 14.54 -1.21
C GLN A 113 1.65 14.20 -1.53
N LYS A 114 1.00 15.07 -2.31
CA LYS A 114 -0.31 14.75 -2.87
C LYS A 114 -0.12 13.59 -3.84
N LEU A 115 -0.88 12.51 -3.66
CA LEU A 115 -0.86 11.39 -4.59
C LEU A 115 -1.41 11.85 -5.94
N ASP A 116 -0.72 11.46 -7.01
CA ASP A 116 -1.22 11.63 -8.36
C ASP A 116 -2.51 10.83 -8.55
N PRO A 117 -3.47 11.34 -9.35
CA PRO A 117 -4.70 10.61 -9.61
C PRO A 117 -4.42 9.28 -10.31
N PRO A 118 -5.20 8.23 -10.03
CA PRO A 118 -5.07 6.97 -10.75
C PRO A 118 -5.50 7.15 -12.21
N ILE A 119 -4.79 6.49 -13.12
CA ILE A 119 -5.21 6.35 -14.53
C ILE A 119 -6.20 5.18 -14.59
N MET A 120 -7.48 5.48 -14.78
CA MET A 120 -8.57 4.49 -14.78
C MET A 120 -8.75 3.83 -16.16
N ALA A 121 -7.67 3.28 -16.71
CA ALA A 121 -7.68 2.61 -18.01
C ALA A 121 -8.54 1.34 -17.98
N ASP A 122 -9.30 1.11 -19.06
CA ASP A 122 -9.95 -0.18 -19.29
C ASP A 122 -8.92 -1.27 -19.72
N GLU A 123 -9.39 -2.51 -19.94
CA GLU A 123 -8.49 -3.62 -20.30
C GLU A 123 -7.75 -3.38 -21.62
N MET A 124 -8.42 -2.80 -22.62
CA MET A 124 -7.81 -2.55 -23.94
C MET A 124 -6.80 -1.41 -23.87
N GLN A 125 -7.18 -0.28 -23.27
CA GLN A 125 -6.29 0.86 -23.04
C GLN A 125 -5.06 0.42 -22.25
N LYS A 126 -5.25 -0.41 -21.22
CA LYS A 126 -4.14 -0.95 -20.43
C LYS A 126 -3.20 -1.83 -21.26
N GLU A 127 -3.72 -2.65 -22.17
CA GLU A 127 -2.89 -3.46 -23.07
C GLU A 127 -2.07 -2.55 -24.00
N GLU A 128 -2.69 -1.55 -24.62
CA GLU A 128 -2.02 -0.58 -25.50
C GLU A 128 -0.93 0.20 -24.77
N MET A 129 -1.24 0.75 -23.59
CA MET A 129 -0.29 1.46 -22.75
C MET A 129 0.88 0.55 -22.34
N ASN A 130 0.64 -0.73 -22.05
CA ASN A 130 1.69 -1.69 -21.69
C ASN A 130 2.65 -1.98 -22.85
N LEU A 131 2.16 -2.01 -24.10
CA LEU A 131 3.01 -2.21 -25.28
C LEU A 131 4.03 -1.07 -25.45
N ILE A 132 3.74 0.11 -24.93
CA ILE A 132 4.64 1.26 -24.90
C ILE A 132 5.49 1.25 -23.63
N GLN A 133 4.84 1.09 -22.46
CA GLN A 133 5.48 1.21 -21.16
C GLN A 133 6.65 0.24 -20.98
N VAL A 134 6.46 -1.04 -21.34
CA VAL A 134 7.47 -2.07 -21.11
C VAL A 134 8.80 -1.74 -21.83
N PRO A 135 8.84 -1.60 -23.17
CA PRO A 135 10.09 -1.30 -23.86
C PRO A 135 10.66 0.09 -23.56
N LEU A 136 9.80 1.08 -23.24
CA LEU A 136 10.24 2.40 -22.79
C LEU A 136 10.96 2.30 -21.45
N MET A 137 10.34 1.66 -20.45
CA MET A 137 10.93 1.54 -19.12
C MET A 137 12.15 0.65 -19.08
N ASP A 138 12.23 -0.40 -19.90
CA ASP A 138 13.46 -1.18 -20.07
C ASP A 138 14.63 -0.28 -20.52
N TYR A 139 14.39 0.58 -21.50
CA TYR A 139 15.39 1.54 -21.98
C TYR A 139 15.74 2.59 -20.93
N VAL A 140 14.75 3.15 -20.23
CA VAL A 140 14.95 4.12 -19.15
C VAL A 140 15.80 3.53 -18.04
N ASN A 141 15.46 2.32 -17.56
CA ASN A 141 16.20 1.67 -16.48
C ASN A 141 17.64 1.33 -16.90
N GLN A 142 17.85 0.86 -18.13
CA GLN A 142 19.19 0.60 -18.66
C GLN A 142 20.01 1.89 -18.76
N SER A 143 19.43 2.94 -19.34
CA SER A 143 20.11 4.23 -19.52
C SER A 143 20.42 4.89 -18.17
N ALA A 144 19.50 4.81 -17.20
CA ALA A 144 19.72 5.29 -15.84
C ALA A 144 20.91 4.60 -15.18
N LEU A 145 21.04 3.27 -15.32
CA LEU A 145 22.21 2.55 -14.84
C LEU A 145 23.49 3.08 -15.52
N GLN A 146 23.48 3.28 -16.83
CA GLN A 146 24.62 3.77 -17.59
C GLN A 146 25.02 5.20 -17.20
N PHE A 147 24.06 6.09 -16.92
CA PHE A 147 24.36 7.42 -16.38
C PHE A 147 24.96 7.33 -14.97
N ILE A 148 24.46 6.45 -14.11
CA ILE A 148 24.98 6.25 -12.74
C ILE A 148 26.41 5.69 -12.77
N THR A 149 26.71 4.76 -13.67
CA THR A 149 28.05 4.15 -13.80
C THR A 149 29.02 5.04 -14.57
N GLY A 150 28.53 6.04 -15.30
CA GLY A 150 29.32 6.91 -16.16
C GLY A 150 29.62 6.31 -17.54
N ASP A 151 28.90 5.26 -17.94
CA ASP A 151 28.94 4.73 -19.31
C ASP A 151 28.24 5.67 -20.30
N LEU A 152 27.26 6.44 -19.82
CA LEU A 152 26.68 7.60 -20.49
C LEU A 152 27.02 8.86 -19.69
N ASP A 153 27.27 9.96 -20.40
CA ASP A 153 27.53 11.26 -19.82
C ASP A 153 26.26 12.12 -19.82
N ILE A 154 25.86 12.60 -18.65
CA ILE A 154 24.59 13.33 -18.47
C ILE A 154 24.54 14.64 -19.26
N GLU A 155 25.67 15.26 -19.55
CA GLU A 155 25.71 16.54 -20.28
C GLU A 155 25.72 16.32 -21.79
N ASN A 156 26.37 15.25 -22.27
CA ASN A 156 26.57 15.01 -23.70
C ASN A 156 25.55 14.04 -24.33
N ASP A 157 25.01 13.10 -23.55
CA ASP A 157 24.16 12.02 -24.08
C ASP A 157 22.66 12.22 -23.77
N TRP A 158 22.29 13.24 -23.01
CA TRP A 158 20.91 13.47 -22.56
C TRP A 158 19.92 13.68 -23.69
N ASP A 159 20.24 14.53 -24.67
CA ASP A 159 19.33 14.81 -25.80
C ASP A 159 19.06 13.55 -26.63
N ASN A 160 20.07 12.69 -26.80
CA ASN A 160 19.89 11.41 -27.47
C ASN A 160 19.02 10.46 -26.64
N TYR A 161 19.22 10.41 -25.32
CA TYR A 161 18.36 9.64 -24.41
C TYR A 161 16.89 10.06 -24.51
N VAL A 162 16.61 11.37 -24.47
CA VAL A 162 15.25 11.92 -24.61
C VAL A 162 14.65 11.53 -25.97
N SER A 163 15.40 11.71 -27.06
CA SER A 163 14.93 11.33 -28.39
C SER A 163 14.62 9.83 -28.52
N GLN A 164 15.39 8.96 -27.85
CA GLN A 164 15.10 7.53 -27.81
C GLN A 164 13.87 7.20 -26.97
N CYS A 165 13.60 7.92 -25.88
CA CYS A 165 12.36 7.80 -25.12
C CYS A 165 11.14 8.20 -25.97
N GLU A 166 11.22 9.32 -26.69
CA GLU A 166 10.18 9.77 -27.61
C GLU A 166 9.95 8.76 -28.73
N ALA A 167 11.03 8.24 -29.35
CA ALA A 167 10.94 7.20 -30.38
C ALA A 167 10.34 5.88 -29.86
N LYS A 168 10.35 5.66 -28.54
CA LYS A 168 9.73 4.52 -27.86
C LYS A 168 8.30 4.81 -27.41
N GLY A 169 7.74 5.98 -27.73
CA GLY A 169 6.35 6.33 -27.47
C GLY A 169 6.11 7.04 -26.13
N SER A 170 7.12 7.66 -25.52
CA SER A 170 6.92 8.37 -24.24
C SER A 170 5.84 9.45 -24.32
N GLN A 171 5.76 10.17 -25.43
CA GLN A 171 4.73 11.18 -25.64
C GLN A 171 3.35 10.54 -25.81
N ASP A 172 3.24 9.51 -26.65
CA ASP A 172 1.98 8.78 -26.86
C ASP A 172 1.43 8.19 -25.55
N TYR A 173 2.31 7.68 -24.68
CA TYR A 173 1.93 7.18 -23.36
C TYR A 173 1.36 8.28 -22.46
N ILE A 174 1.99 9.45 -22.43
CA ILE A 174 1.53 10.61 -21.64
C ILE A 174 0.19 11.11 -22.16
N ASP A 175 0.04 11.21 -23.48
CA ASP A 175 -1.19 11.70 -24.11
C ASP A 175 -2.36 10.75 -23.81
N GLN A 176 -2.16 9.43 -23.95
CA GLN A 176 -3.16 8.41 -23.58
C GLN A 176 -3.51 8.47 -22.08
N ALA A 177 -2.51 8.60 -21.21
CA ALA A 177 -2.75 8.71 -19.76
C ALA A 177 -3.61 9.93 -19.41
N ASN A 178 -3.32 11.09 -20.02
CA ASN A 178 -4.06 12.32 -19.80
C ASN A 178 -5.47 12.26 -20.38
N GLU A 179 -5.65 11.67 -21.56
CA GLU A 179 -6.98 11.47 -22.16
C GLU A 179 -7.86 10.59 -21.25
N ILE A 180 -7.34 9.45 -20.79
CA ILE A 180 -8.03 8.56 -19.87
C ILE A 180 -8.38 9.29 -18.57
N PHE A 181 -7.45 10.09 -18.02
CA PHE A 181 -7.72 10.87 -16.82
C PHE A 181 -8.85 11.89 -17.03
N GLU A 182 -8.81 12.68 -18.11
CA GLU A 182 -9.86 13.65 -18.41
C GLU A 182 -11.24 12.99 -18.61
N ASP A 183 -11.28 11.80 -19.22
CA ASP A 183 -12.51 11.04 -19.41
C ASP A 183 -13.05 10.42 -18.10
N THR A 184 -12.20 10.24 -17.09
CA THR A 184 -12.54 9.50 -15.86
C THR A 184 -12.49 10.32 -14.58
N LYS A 185 -12.03 11.58 -14.63
CA LYS A 185 -11.88 12.45 -13.45
C LYS A 185 -13.17 12.67 -12.67
N ASP A 186 -14.32 12.70 -13.33
CA ASP A 186 -15.64 12.80 -12.68
C ASP A 186 -15.92 11.59 -11.77
N VAL A 187 -15.51 10.39 -12.21
CA VAL A 187 -15.64 9.14 -11.41
C VAL A 187 -14.76 9.21 -10.16
N LEU A 188 -13.63 9.90 -10.26
CA LEU A 188 -12.68 10.13 -9.17
C LEU A 188 -13.09 11.29 -8.24
N GLY A 189 -14.18 11.99 -8.54
CA GLY A 189 -14.61 13.18 -7.80
C GLY A 189 -13.63 14.35 -7.94
N MET A 190 -12.93 14.42 -9.07
CA MET A 190 -11.96 15.47 -9.40
C MET A 190 -12.54 16.34 -10.53
N GLU A 191 -12.79 17.63 -10.25
CA GLU A 191 -13.22 18.64 -11.24
C GLU A 191 -12.02 19.26 -11.98
#